data_AF-A0A2D4FMR6-F1
#
_entry.id   AF-A0A2D4FMR6-F1
#
_cell.length_a   1.000
_cell.length_b   1.000
_cell.length_c   1.000
_cell.angle_alpha   90.00
_cell.angle_beta   90.00
_cell.angle_gamma   90.00
#
_symmetry.space_group_name_H-M   'P 1'
#
loop_
_entity.id
_entity.type
_entity.pdbx_description
1 polymer ?
#
loop_
_entity_poly.entity_id
_entity_poly.type
_entity_poly.pdbx_seq_one_letter_code
_entity_poly.pdbx_strand_id
1 'polypeptide(L)'
;TVGLPGDFFQKVIQHGGSDGPFSKGMTGQIGLTQLIVDFEDDCKKFSSTFNIPLPENFSLSESFAKTMAKSNLSVPFLKAAMLLKKNGFRIAVLTNNWIDDTPSRHQTGFVFCLLRKYFDKVIESCRIGLQKPDPKIYEYALRELNVAPEEVIYLDDIGAYLSPAQKMGMTTILVKEADSALKQLQDLTGVQLLDQEEYLPSACELQDVAHGYVKIKPDTELHFVEMGSGPVICLCHGFPESWFSWRFQIPALADAGFRVIALQMKGYGDSVGPPDTEAYSQEEICKDLVIFLDKMSIVQATFIGHDWGG
;
A
#
# COMPACT_ATOMS: atom_id res chain seq x y z
N THR A 1 -12.10 -17.73 18.60
CA THR A 1 -11.87 -18.80 17.61
C THR A 1 -13.21 -19.44 17.32
N VAL A 2 -13.69 -19.34 16.08
CA VAL A 2 -14.89 -20.05 15.60
C VAL A 2 -14.61 -21.53 15.87
N GLY A 3 -15.44 -22.26 16.63
CA GLY A 3 -15.14 -23.59 17.20
C GLY A 3 -14.96 -24.74 16.20
N LEU A 4 -14.18 -24.51 15.13
CA LEU A 4 -13.87 -25.39 14.03
C LEU A 4 -12.47 -25.98 14.20
N PRO A 5 -12.19 -27.16 13.61
CA PRO A 5 -10.83 -27.66 13.47
C PRO A 5 -9.92 -26.62 12.80
N GLY A 6 -8.68 -26.50 13.27
CA GLY A 6 -7.73 -25.51 12.75
C GLY A 6 -7.41 -25.64 11.25
N ASP A 7 -7.64 -26.81 10.66
CA ASP A 7 -7.43 -27.11 9.24
C ASP A 7 -8.72 -27.17 8.40
N PHE A 8 -9.86 -26.76 8.97
CA PHE A 8 -11.18 -26.90 8.33
C PHE A 8 -11.23 -26.21 6.95
N PHE A 9 -10.92 -24.91 6.88
CA PHE A 9 -10.97 -24.17 5.63
C PHE A 9 -9.98 -24.70 4.59
N GLN A 10 -8.80 -25.14 5.02
CA GLN A 10 -7.82 -25.74 4.14
C GLN A 10 -8.38 -27.01 3.49
N LYS A 11 -9.07 -27.86 4.26
CA LYS A 11 -9.74 -29.06 3.73
C LYS A 11 -10.88 -28.74 2.78
N VAL A 12 -11.69 -27.71 3.07
CA VAL A 12 -12.76 -27.25 2.16
C VAL A 12 -12.16 -26.79 0.83
N ILE A 13 -11.09 -25.99 0.87
CA ILE A 13 -10.38 -25.51 -0.33
C ILE A 13 -9.81 -26.69 -1.13
N GLN A 14 -9.16 -27.64 -0.46
CA GLN A 14 -8.63 -28.84 -1.10
C GLN A 14 -9.72 -29.71 -1.74
N HIS A 15 -10.88 -29.83 -1.09
CA HIS A 15 -12.02 -30.59 -1.61
C HIS A 15 -12.66 -29.92 -2.84
N GLY A 16 -12.71 -28.59 -2.87
CA GLY A 16 -13.22 -27.83 -4.01
C GLY A 16 -12.31 -27.84 -5.24
N GLY A 17 -10.99 -28.04 -5.06
CA GLY A 17 -10.03 -28.15 -6.15
C GLY A 17 -9.90 -26.88 -7.00
N SER A 18 -9.45 -27.04 -8.24
CA SER A 18 -9.18 -25.93 -9.18
C SER A 18 -10.44 -25.19 -9.64
N ASP A 19 -11.60 -25.85 -9.65
CA ASP A 19 -12.88 -25.29 -10.08
C ASP A 19 -13.76 -24.81 -8.91
N GLY A 20 -13.27 -24.99 -7.69
CA GLY A 20 -13.93 -24.54 -6.47
C GLY A 20 -14.00 -23.00 -6.38
N PRO A 21 -14.97 -22.46 -5.63
CA PRO A 21 -15.16 -21.01 -5.47
C PRO A 21 -13.90 -20.28 -5.02
N PHE A 22 -13.15 -20.85 -4.08
CA PHE A 22 -11.91 -20.25 -3.59
C PHE A 22 -10.88 -20.04 -4.72
N SER A 23 -10.65 -21.07 -5.53
CA SER A 23 -9.75 -21.02 -6.69
C SER A 23 -10.24 -20.04 -7.76
N LYS A 24 -11.55 -20.00 -8.02
CA LYS A 24 -12.18 -19.00 -8.91
C LYS A 24 -11.97 -17.57 -8.42
N GLY A 25 -12.09 -17.34 -7.11
CA GLY A 25 -11.79 -16.04 -6.50
C GLY A 25 -10.31 -15.66 -6.65
N MET A 26 -9.40 -16.57 -6.32
CA MET A 26 -7.94 -16.33 -6.43
C MET A 26 -7.49 -16.08 -7.88
N THR A 27 -8.15 -16.69 -8.87
CA THR A 27 -7.84 -16.51 -10.30
C THR A 27 -8.68 -15.41 -10.96
N GLY A 28 -9.50 -14.68 -10.19
CA GLY A 28 -10.24 -13.52 -10.68
C GLY A 28 -11.44 -13.84 -11.57
N GLN A 29 -11.90 -15.09 -11.59
CA GLN A 29 -13.11 -15.50 -12.32
C GLN A 29 -14.38 -14.98 -11.64
N ILE A 30 -14.34 -14.76 -10.32
CA ILE A 30 -15.42 -14.16 -9.53
C ILE A 30 -14.87 -13.09 -8.59
N GLY A 31 -15.71 -12.11 -8.23
CA GLY A 31 -15.40 -11.09 -7.22
C GLY A 31 -15.56 -11.58 -5.78
N LEU A 32 -15.04 -10.81 -4.82
CA LEU A 32 -15.07 -11.14 -3.39
C LEU A 32 -16.49 -11.35 -2.86
N THR A 33 -17.45 -10.55 -3.33
CA THR A 33 -18.86 -10.64 -2.92
C THR A 33 -19.43 -12.02 -3.25
N GLN A 34 -19.18 -12.54 -4.46
CA GLN A 34 -19.61 -13.87 -4.86
C GLN A 34 -18.80 -14.97 -4.15
N LEU A 35 -17.48 -14.79 -4.02
CA LEU A 35 -16.60 -15.74 -3.33
C LEU A 35 -17.09 -16.04 -1.91
N ILE A 36 -17.48 -15.02 -1.14
CA ILE A 36 -17.94 -15.17 0.24
C ILE A 36 -19.17 -16.09 0.30
N VAL A 37 -20.14 -15.88 -0.59
CA VAL A 37 -21.38 -16.66 -0.63
C VAL A 37 -21.10 -18.11 -1.03
N ASP A 38 -20.40 -18.30 -2.15
CA ASP A 38 -20.14 -19.63 -2.70
C ASP A 38 -19.25 -20.48 -1.78
N PHE A 39 -18.25 -19.85 -1.15
CA PHE A 39 -17.36 -20.54 -0.23
C PHE A 39 -18.04 -20.88 1.10
N GLU A 40 -19.02 -20.07 1.55
CA GLU A 40 -19.84 -20.40 2.71
C GLU A 40 -20.71 -21.65 2.45
N ASP A 41 -21.27 -21.75 1.25
CA ASP A 41 -22.03 -22.92 0.82
C ASP A 41 -21.16 -24.18 0.73
N ASP A 42 -19.92 -24.06 0.25
CA ASP A 42 -18.97 -25.17 0.26
C ASP A 42 -18.58 -25.60 1.68
N CYS A 43 -18.43 -24.65 2.60
CA CYS A 43 -18.23 -24.98 4.03
C CYS A 43 -19.42 -25.76 4.60
N LYS A 44 -20.66 -25.35 4.29
CA LYS A 44 -21.88 -26.05 4.74
C LYS A 44 -21.96 -27.47 4.16
N LYS A 45 -21.72 -27.64 2.85
CA LYS A 45 -21.70 -28.96 2.20
C LYS A 45 -20.64 -29.86 2.80
N PHE A 46 -19.41 -29.35 2.95
CA PHE A 46 -18.31 -30.11 3.54
C PHE A 46 -18.62 -30.53 4.99
N SER A 47 -19.17 -29.61 5.79
CA SER A 47 -19.66 -29.89 7.14
C SER A 47 -20.66 -31.06 7.16
N SER A 48 -21.69 -31.03 6.29
CA SER A 48 -22.68 -32.10 6.18
C SER A 48 -22.09 -33.43 5.71
N THR A 49 -21.17 -33.40 4.74
CA THR A 49 -20.52 -34.62 4.22
C THR A 49 -19.63 -35.30 5.25
N PHE A 50 -18.91 -34.53 6.05
CA PHE A 50 -17.92 -35.05 7.01
C PHE A 50 -18.41 -35.03 8.47
N ASN A 51 -19.70 -34.70 8.71
CA ASN A 51 -20.32 -34.59 10.03
C ASN A 51 -19.54 -33.68 11.00
N ILE A 52 -19.04 -32.54 10.50
CA ILE A 52 -18.33 -31.54 11.31
C ILE A 52 -19.33 -30.44 11.70
N PRO A 53 -19.66 -30.23 12.99
CA PRO A 53 -20.65 -29.23 13.36
C PRO A 53 -20.14 -27.81 13.09
N LEU A 54 -20.93 -27.03 12.36
CA LEU A 54 -20.74 -25.58 12.24
C LEU A 54 -21.44 -24.85 13.40
N PRO A 55 -20.93 -23.70 13.85
CA PRO A 55 -21.64 -22.82 14.79
C PRO A 55 -23.01 -22.40 14.25
N GLU A 56 -24.00 -22.21 15.12
CA GLU A 56 -25.38 -21.83 14.73
C GLU A 56 -25.43 -20.56 13.86
N ASN A 57 -24.56 -19.58 14.14
CA ASN A 57 -24.45 -18.31 13.41
C ASN A 57 -23.22 -18.29 12.49
N PHE A 58 -22.85 -19.42 11.89
CA PHE A 58 -21.72 -19.46 10.97
C PHE A 58 -21.96 -18.53 9.77
N SER A 59 -21.17 -17.46 9.66
CA SER A 59 -21.13 -16.62 8.48
C SER A 59 -19.70 -16.23 8.13
N LEU A 60 -19.38 -16.36 6.85
CA LEU A 60 -18.11 -15.91 6.32
C LEU A 60 -18.07 -14.41 6.11
N SER A 61 -19.20 -13.77 5.81
CA SER A 61 -19.23 -12.31 5.56
C SER A 61 -18.65 -11.50 6.73
N GLU A 62 -19.09 -11.80 7.95
CA GLU A 62 -18.54 -11.17 9.17
C GLU A 62 -17.08 -11.55 9.44
N SER A 63 -16.71 -12.80 9.20
CA SER A 63 -15.37 -13.32 9.46
C SER A 63 -14.34 -12.69 8.51
N PHE A 64 -14.68 -12.57 7.22
CA PHE A 64 -13.88 -11.86 6.22
C PHE A 64 -13.78 -10.37 6.54
N ALA A 65 -14.90 -9.70 6.88
CA ALA A 65 -14.86 -8.29 7.26
C ALA A 65 -13.95 -8.04 8.47
N LYS A 66 -14.04 -8.87 9.52
CA LYS A 66 -13.17 -8.79 10.71
C LYS A 66 -11.70 -9.07 10.39
N THR A 67 -11.41 -9.97 9.44
CA THR A 67 -10.05 -10.32 9.04
C THR A 67 -9.43 -9.21 8.18
N MET A 68 -10.17 -8.68 7.21
CA MET A 68 -9.75 -7.54 6.38
C MET A 68 -9.49 -6.29 7.24
N ALA A 69 -10.36 -5.99 8.21
CA ALA A 69 -10.17 -4.87 9.12
C ALA A 69 -8.93 -4.99 10.04
N LYS A 70 -8.37 -6.20 10.19
CA LYS A 70 -7.14 -6.46 10.96
C LYS A 70 -5.90 -6.64 10.08
N SER A 71 -6.08 -6.67 8.76
CA SER A 71 -5.00 -6.92 7.81
C SER A 71 -4.17 -5.65 7.63
N ASN A 72 -3.17 -5.48 8.48
CA ASN A 72 -2.21 -4.40 8.36
C ASN A 72 -0.97 -4.86 7.60
N LEU A 73 -0.41 -3.97 6.80
CA LEU A 73 0.90 -4.21 6.19
C LEU A 73 1.96 -4.38 7.28
N SER A 74 2.82 -5.38 7.11
CA SER A 74 3.93 -5.61 8.03
C SER A 74 5.00 -4.54 7.83
N VAL A 75 5.03 -3.58 8.75
CA VAL A 75 6.02 -2.48 8.75
C VAL A 75 7.47 -2.99 8.71
N PRO A 76 7.87 -4.03 9.47
CA PRO A 76 9.22 -4.57 9.37
C PRO A 76 9.60 -5.05 7.97
N PHE A 77 8.71 -5.76 7.27
CA PHE A 77 8.98 -6.23 5.91
C PHE A 77 8.96 -5.09 4.88
N LEU A 78 8.12 -4.08 5.05
CA LEU A 78 8.16 -2.87 4.21
C LEU A 78 9.50 -2.13 4.35
N LYS A 79 9.97 -1.95 5.59
CA LYS A 79 11.29 -1.34 5.86
C LYS A 79 12.42 -2.14 5.21
N ALA A 80 12.40 -3.47 5.39
CA ALA A 80 13.38 -4.35 4.77
C ALA A 80 13.37 -4.27 3.24
N ALA A 81 12.18 -4.29 2.62
CA ALA A 81 12.02 -4.12 1.18
C ALA A 81 12.63 -2.80 0.67
N MET A 82 12.34 -1.68 1.35
CA MET A 82 12.91 -0.37 0.99
C MET A 82 14.43 -0.34 1.11
N LEU A 83 14.99 -0.96 2.16
CA LEU A 83 16.43 -0.99 2.35
C LEU A 83 17.14 -1.87 1.32
N LEU A 84 16.58 -3.04 1.01
CA LEU A 84 17.08 -3.90 -0.06
C LEU A 84 17.05 -3.18 -1.40
N LYS A 85 15.95 -2.46 -1.71
CA LYS A 85 15.84 -1.63 -2.91
C LYS A 85 16.92 -0.55 -2.98
N LYS A 86 17.19 0.14 -1.87
CA LYS A 86 18.30 1.12 -1.76
C LYS A 86 19.67 0.48 -1.99
N ASN A 87 19.84 -0.81 -1.69
CA ASN A 87 21.05 -1.59 -1.93
C ASN A 87 21.05 -2.30 -3.30
N GLY A 88 20.18 -1.90 -4.24
CA GLY A 88 20.19 -2.36 -5.62
C GLY A 88 19.39 -3.63 -5.92
N PHE A 89 18.64 -4.16 -4.94
CA PHE A 89 17.74 -5.29 -5.19
C PHE A 89 16.47 -4.85 -5.91
N ARG A 90 16.00 -5.67 -6.84
CA ARG A 90 14.62 -5.59 -7.37
C ARG A 90 13.68 -6.29 -6.39
N ILE A 91 12.60 -5.62 -6.00
CA ILE A 91 11.65 -6.13 -5.00
C ILE A 91 10.27 -6.27 -5.63
N ALA A 92 9.65 -7.43 -5.41
CA ALA A 92 8.32 -7.74 -5.93
C ALA A 92 7.39 -8.31 -4.87
N VAL A 93 6.09 -8.09 -5.05
CA VAL A 93 5.03 -8.80 -4.31
C VAL A 93 4.40 -9.84 -5.23
N LEU A 94 4.29 -11.09 -4.75
CA LEU A 94 3.55 -12.16 -5.43
C LEU A 94 2.45 -12.70 -4.49
N THR A 95 1.21 -12.29 -4.75
CA THR A 95 0.09 -12.53 -3.82
C THR A 95 -1.04 -13.33 -4.47
N ASN A 96 -1.55 -14.32 -3.72
CA ASN A 96 -2.87 -14.87 -3.99
C ASN A 96 -3.89 -13.93 -3.34
N ASN A 97 -4.65 -13.22 -4.18
CA ASN A 97 -5.68 -12.29 -3.75
C ASN A 97 -6.88 -12.35 -4.70
N TRP A 98 -7.94 -11.62 -4.38
CA TRP A 98 -9.21 -11.58 -5.11
C TRP A 98 -9.51 -10.19 -5.67
N ILE A 99 -10.50 -10.10 -6.56
CA ILE A 99 -11.06 -8.82 -6.99
C ILE A 99 -12.04 -8.35 -5.91
N ASP A 100 -11.69 -7.29 -5.19
CA ASP A 100 -12.56 -6.69 -4.18
C ASP A 100 -13.62 -5.78 -4.83
N ASP A 101 -14.83 -6.28 -4.92
CA ASP A 101 -16.02 -5.60 -5.43
C ASP A 101 -16.96 -5.11 -4.29
N THR A 102 -16.49 -5.17 -3.04
CA THR A 102 -17.30 -4.78 -1.88
C THR A 102 -17.39 -3.26 -1.71
N PRO A 103 -18.30 -2.76 -0.85
CA PRO A 103 -18.33 -1.34 -0.47
C PRO A 103 -17.01 -0.84 0.15
N SER A 104 -16.23 -1.73 0.77
CA SER A 104 -14.95 -1.41 1.43
C SER A 104 -13.73 -1.49 0.52
N ARG A 105 -13.92 -1.71 -0.79
CA ARG A 105 -12.82 -1.86 -1.78
C ARG A 105 -11.78 -0.74 -1.80
N HIS A 106 -12.13 0.45 -1.30
CA HIS A 106 -11.21 1.58 -1.17
C HIS A 106 -10.04 1.26 -0.23
N GLN A 107 -10.25 0.45 0.81
CA GLN A 107 -9.20 0.03 1.75
C GLN A 107 -8.19 -0.89 1.06
N THR A 108 -8.68 -1.91 0.37
CA THR A 108 -7.86 -2.81 -0.45
C THR A 108 -7.12 -2.02 -1.53
N GLY A 109 -7.81 -1.13 -2.23
CA GLY A 109 -7.22 -0.25 -3.25
C GLY A 109 -6.08 0.62 -2.70
N PHE A 110 -6.25 1.18 -1.50
CA PHE A 110 -5.22 1.98 -0.83
C PHE A 110 -3.95 1.17 -0.55
N VAL A 111 -4.08 -0.03 0.04
CA VAL A 111 -2.95 -0.94 0.31
C VAL A 111 -2.18 -1.25 -0.97
N PHE A 112 -2.89 -1.56 -2.04
CA PHE A 112 -2.30 -1.91 -3.33
C PHE A 112 -1.69 -0.72 -4.07
N CYS A 113 -2.18 0.50 -3.83
CA CYS A 113 -1.52 1.74 -4.27
C CYS A 113 -0.19 1.91 -3.54
N LEU A 114 -0.18 1.73 -2.22
CA LEU A 114 1.02 1.84 -1.39
C LEU A 114 2.08 0.80 -1.77
N LEU A 115 1.69 -0.46 -1.99
CA LEU A 115 2.62 -1.50 -2.46
C LEU A 115 3.23 -1.15 -3.82
N ARG A 116 2.44 -0.62 -4.77
CA ARG A 116 2.98 -0.22 -6.08
C ARG A 116 3.94 0.96 -6.02
N LYS A 117 3.85 1.81 -4.98
CA LYS A 117 4.80 2.90 -4.73
C LYS A 117 6.17 2.37 -4.33
N TYR A 118 6.22 1.33 -3.49
CA TYR A 118 7.48 0.84 -2.91
C TYR A 118 8.12 -0.32 -3.68
N PHE A 119 7.32 -1.17 -4.33
CA PHE A 119 7.78 -2.38 -5.02
C PHE A 119 7.86 -2.18 -6.54
N ASP A 120 8.86 -2.79 -7.18
CA ASP A 120 9.06 -2.68 -8.64
C ASP A 120 7.97 -3.42 -9.43
N LYS A 121 7.43 -4.49 -8.83
CA LYS A 121 6.30 -5.25 -9.36
C LYS A 121 5.36 -5.69 -8.25
N VAL A 122 4.06 -5.62 -8.51
CA VAL A 122 3.01 -6.19 -7.67
C VAL A 122 2.17 -7.12 -8.54
N ILE A 123 2.31 -8.43 -8.30
CA ILE A 123 1.69 -9.50 -9.07
C ILE A 123 0.54 -10.07 -8.26
N GLU A 124 -0.68 -9.87 -8.75
CA GLU A 124 -1.92 -10.33 -8.15
C GLU A 124 -2.48 -11.52 -8.93
N SER A 125 -2.69 -12.64 -8.24
CA SER A 125 -3.25 -13.88 -8.83
C SER A 125 -4.53 -13.63 -9.64
N CYS A 126 -5.45 -12.82 -9.09
CA CYS A 126 -6.74 -12.54 -9.68
C CYS A 126 -6.66 -11.67 -10.95
N ARG A 127 -5.53 -11.00 -11.19
CA ARG A 127 -5.34 -10.17 -12.39
C ARG A 127 -4.72 -10.94 -13.54
N ILE A 128 -4.07 -12.07 -13.25
CA ILE A 128 -3.34 -12.87 -14.23
C ILE A 128 -3.93 -14.26 -14.46
N GLY A 129 -4.97 -14.64 -13.70
CA GLY A 129 -5.63 -15.94 -13.86
C GLY A 129 -4.80 -17.13 -13.39
N LEU A 130 -3.79 -16.91 -12.55
CA LEU A 130 -2.90 -17.93 -12.00
C LEU A 130 -2.92 -17.84 -10.48
N GLN A 131 -2.59 -18.91 -9.77
CA GLN A 131 -2.52 -18.90 -8.30
C GLN A 131 -1.37 -19.78 -7.79
N LYS A 132 -0.75 -19.39 -6.68
CA LYS A 132 0.15 -20.27 -5.93
C LYS A 132 -0.64 -21.48 -5.40
N PRO A 133 -0.10 -22.72 -5.43
CA PRO A 133 1.29 -23.08 -5.79
C PRO A 133 1.48 -23.56 -7.25
N ASP A 134 0.63 -23.18 -8.21
CA ASP A 134 0.85 -23.56 -9.61
C ASP A 134 2.21 -23.02 -10.10
N PRO A 135 3.15 -23.86 -10.59
CA PRO A 135 4.44 -23.43 -11.11
C PRO A 135 4.36 -22.24 -12.10
N LYS A 136 3.31 -22.17 -12.91
CA LYS A 136 3.13 -21.10 -13.91
C LYS A 136 3.15 -19.70 -13.30
N ILE A 137 2.70 -19.51 -12.06
CA ILE A 137 2.70 -18.18 -11.44
C ILE A 137 4.11 -17.70 -11.09
N TYR A 138 5.00 -18.64 -10.73
CA TYR A 138 6.40 -18.35 -10.43
C TYR A 138 7.17 -18.07 -11.71
N GLU A 139 6.93 -18.85 -12.77
CA GLU A 139 7.47 -18.60 -14.12
C GLU A 139 7.04 -17.22 -14.65
N TYR A 140 5.77 -16.86 -14.45
CA TYR A 140 5.25 -15.54 -14.79
C TYR A 140 6.00 -14.45 -14.02
N ALA A 141 6.20 -14.62 -12.70
CA ALA A 141 6.89 -13.63 -11.86
C ALA A 141 8.36 -13.45 -12.26
N LEU A 142 9.09 -14.53 -12.52
CA LEU A 142 10.48 -14.49 -13.00
C LEU A 142 10.60 -13.73 -14.33
N ARG A 143 9.67 -13.98 -15.26
CA ARG A 143 9.64 -13.29 -16.55
C ARG A 143 9.33 -11.80 -16.41
N GLU A 144 8.34 -11.45 -15.57
CA GLU A 144 8.00 -10.04 -15.31
C GLU A 144 9.13 -9.27 -14.64
N LEU A 145 9.91 -9.96 -13.81
CA LEU A 145 11.07 -9.37 -13.15
C LEU A 145 12.33 -9.41 -14.00
N ASN A 146 12.38 -10.24 -15.06
CA ASN A 146 13.57 -10.48 -15.88
C ASN A 146 14.79 -10.86 -15.02
N VAL A 147 14.65 -11.95 -14.26
CA VAL A 147 15.67 -12.52 -13.37
C VAL A 147 15.70 -14.04 -13.50
N ALA A 148 16.87 -14.64 -13.26
CA ALA A 148 16.99 -16.09 -13.18
C ALA A 148 16.51 -16.59 -11.79
N PRO A 149 15.97 -17.81 -11.67
CA PRO A 149 15.52 -18.36 -10.38
C PRO A 149 16.58 -18.31 -9.29
N GLU A 150 17.84 -18.57 -9.63
CA GLU A 150 18.97 -18.64 -8.69
C GLU A 150 19.32 -17.27 -8.09
N GLU A 151 18.86 -16.18 -8.70
CA GLU A 151 19.04 -14.80 -8.24
C GLU A 151 17.93 -14.35 -7.29
N VAL A 152 16.93 -15.20 -7.02
CA VAL A 152 15.73 -14.85 -6.26
C VAL A 152 15.75 -15.44 -4.86
N ILE A 153 15.49 -14.58 -3.87
CA ILE A 153 15.11 -14.97 -2.52
C ILE A 153 13.59 -14.80 -2.39
N TYR A 154 12.86 -15.89 -2.22
CA TYR A 154 11.40 -15.92 -2.16
C TYR A 154 10.90 -16.18 -0.74
N LEU A 155 10.07 -15.28 -0.23
CA LEU A 155 9.50 -15.33 1.11
C LEU A 155 8.00 -15.63 1.02
N ASP A 156 7.52 -16.58 1.83
CA ASP A 156 6.10 -16.90 1.96
C ASP A 156 5.83 -17.49 3.34
N ASP A 157 4.65 -17.26 3.90
CA ASP A 157 4.21 -17.80 5.19
C ASP A 157 3.62 -19.22 5.06
N ILE A 158 3.32 -19.65 3.83
CA ILE A 158 2.75 -20.97 3.53
C ILE A 158 3.83 -21.85 2.90
N GLY A 159 4.29 -22.87 3.63
CA GLY A 159 5.35 -23.77 3.16
C GLY A 159 5.03 -24.50 1.85
N ALA A 160 3.76 -24.81 1.58
CA ALA A 160 3.34 -25.40 0.30
C ALA A 160 3.61 -24.48 -0.90
N TYR A 161 3.61 -23.16 -0.70
CA TYR A 161 3.89 -22.16 -1.74
C TYR A 161 5.39 -21.95 -1.95
N LEU A 162 6.25 -22.45 -1.06
CA LEU A 162 7.71 -22.41 -1.25
C LEU A 162 8.23 -23.56 -2.11
N SER A 163 7.50 -24.68 -2.15
CA SER A 163 7.98 -25.90 -2.78
C SER A 163 8.20 -25.77 -4.30
N PRO A 164 7.34 -25.09 -5.08
CA PRO A 164 7.59 -24.84 -6.50
C PRO A 164 8.81 -23.93 -6.71
N ALA A 165 8.93 -22.85 -5.93
CA ALA A 165 10.05 -21.92 -6.00
C ALA A 165 11.41 -22.61 -5.74
N GLN A 166 11.49 -23.47 -4.71
CA GLN A 166 12.69 -24.26 -4.42
C GLN A 166 13.06 -25.20 -5.59
N LYS A 167 12.06 -25.88 -6.18
CA LYS A 167 12.28 -26.78 -7.32
C LYS A 167 12.79 -26.05 -8.56
N MET A 168 12.51 -24.76 -8.69
CA MET A 168 13.01 -23.91 -9.77
C MET A 168 14.42 -23.38 -9.52
N GLY A 169 14.98 -23.53 -8.31
CA GLY A 169 16.30 -23.01 -7.95
C GLY A 169 16.29 -21.73 -7.13
N MET A 170 15.12 -21.21 -6.73
CA MET A 170 15.05 -20.03 -5.86
C MET A 170 15.50 -20.37 -4.44
N THR A 171 16.20 -19.45 -3.81
CA THR A 171 16.41 -19.48 -2.36
C THR A 171 15.10 -19.13 -1.67
N THR A 172 14.67 -19.87 -0.66
CA THR A 172 13.37 -19.61 -0.01
C THR A 172 13.47 -19.44 1.50
N ILE A 173 12.60 -18.60 2.06
CA ILE A 173 12.44 -18.41 3.50
C ILE A 173 10.97 -18.63 3.86
N LEU A 174 10.72 -19.53 4.81
CA LEU A 174 9.41 -19.69 5.44
C LEU A 174 9.22 -18.66 6.54
N VAL A 175 8.25 -17.77 6.36
CA VAL A 175 7.95 -16.70 7.30
C VAL A 175 6.99 -17.22 8.37
N LYS A 176 7.53 -17.60 9.54
CA LYS A 176 6.72 -17.88 10.74
C LYS A 176 6.68 -16.69 11.70
N GLU A 177 7.83 -16.09 11.91
CA GLU A 177 8.09 -14.97 12.83
C GLU A 177 8.91 -13.94 12.08
N ALA A 178 8.53 -12.66 12.16
CA ALA A 178 9.13 -11.59 11.36
C ALA A 178 10.64 -11.47 11.57
N ASP A 179 11.10 -11.40 12.82
CA ASP A 179 12.52 -11.19 13.14
C ASP A 179 13.40 -12.35 12.65
N SER A 180 12.93 -13.60 12.80
CA SER A 180 13.67 -14.78 12.35
C SER A 180 13.80 -14.85 10.82
N ALA A 181 12.76 -14.40 10.09
CA ALA A 181 12.76 -14.37 8.64
C ALA A 181 13.63 -13.21 8.13
N LEU A 182 13.55 -12.03 8.75
CA LEU A 182 14.39 -10.88 8.45
C LEU A 182 15.86 -11.16 8.75
N LYS A 183 16.17 -11.92 9.81
CA LYS A 183 17.53 -12.34 10.11
C LYS A 183 18.10 -13.21 9.00
N GLN A 184 17.35 -14.23 8.55
CA GLN A 184 17.76 -15.07 7.42
C GLN A 184 17.92 -14.25 6.13
N LEU A 185 17.00 -13.33 5.86
CA LEU A 185 17.08 -12.45 4.70
C LEU A 185 18.32 -11.55 4.75
N GLN A 186 18.66 -11.01 5.92
CA GLN A 186 19.87 -10.24 6.14
C GLN A 186 21.12 -11.09 5.89
N ASP A 187 21.16 -12.31 6.41
CA ASP A 187 22.32 -13.19 6.27
C ASP A 187 22.54 -13.60 4.79
N LEU A 188 21.47 -13.78 4.01
CA LEU A 188 21.53 -14.10 2.58
C LEU A 188 21.90 -12.90 1.71
N THR A 189 21.42 -11.71 2.05
CA THR A 189 21.60 -10.49 1.25
C THR A 189 22.87 -9.71 1.62
N GLY A 190 23.41 -9.93 2.82
CA GLY A 190 24.48 -9.14 3.40
C GLY A 190 24.05 -7.72 3.82
N VAL A 191 22.76 -7.39 3.71
CA VAL A 191 22.20 -6.09 4.08
C VAL A 191 21.72 -6.14 5.53
N GLN A 192 22.12 -5.18 6.36
CA GLN A 192 21.66 -5.09 7.75
C GLN A 192 20.17 -4.71 7.80
N LEU A 193 19.27 -5.65 8.09
CA LEU A 193 17.81 -5.41 8.12
C LEU A 193 17.26 -5.27 9.55
N LEU A 194 17.97 -5.76 10.56
CA LEU A 194 17.59 -5.70 11.96
C LEU A 194 18.37 -4.60 12.71
N ASP A 195 17.81 -4.15 13.85
CA ASP A 195 18.48 -3.26 14.82
C ASP A 195 19.03 -1.93 14.26
N GLN A 196 18.35 -1.31 13.29
CA GLN A 196 18.73 0.01 12.79
C GLN A 196 18.03 1.14 13.56
N GLU A 197 18.75 2.24 13.78
CA GLU A 197 18.21 3.51 14.29
C GLU A 197 17.06 4.01 13.40
N GLU A 198 16.16 4.83 13.97
CA GLU A 198 15.01 5.38 13.25
C GLU A 198 15.44 6.05 11.93
N TYR A 199 15.02 5.47 10.81
CA TYR A 199 15.23 6.09 9.50
C TYR A 199 14.41 7.35 9.38
N LEU A 200 14.98 8.34 8.68
CA LEU A 200 14.20 9.43 8.13
C LEU A 200 13.07 8.85 7.25
N PRO A 201 11.85 9.41 7.32
CA PRO A 201 10.80 9.09 6.37
C PRO A 201 11.31 9.18 4.92
N SER A 202 10.66 8.51 3.97
CA SER A 202 10.97 8.70 2.56
C SER A 202 10.85 10.19 2.22
N ALA A 203 11.87 10.78 1.62
CA ALA A 203 11.70 12.08 0.98
C ALA A 203 10.88 11.90 -0.31
N CYS A 204 10.02 12.85 -0.65
CA CYS A 204 9.48 12.91 -2.01
C CYS A 204 10.56 13.41 -2.98
N GLU A 205 10.65 12.78 -4.14
CA GLU A 205 11.40 13.31 -5.29
C GLU A 205 10.50 14.26 -6.10
N LEU A 206 11.11 15.18 -6.85
CA LEU A 206 10.38 16.19 -7.65
C LEU A 206 9.36 15.57 -8.62
N GLN A 207 9.69 14.41 -9.19
CA GLN A 207 8.85 13.71 -10.17
C GLN A 207 7.69 12.92 -9.55
N ASP A 208 7.72 12.71 -8.22
CA ASP A 208 6.75 11.85 -7.52
C ASP A 208 5.54 12.64 -6.98
N VAL A 209 5.53 13.96 -7.15
CA VAL A 209 4.49 14.86 -6.67
C VAL A 209 3.77 15.55 -7.83
N ALA A 210 2.48 15.81 -7.67
CA ALA A 210 1.73 16.59 -8.65
C ALA A 210 1.98 18.08 -8.40
N HIS A 211 2.42 18.81 -9.42
CA HIS A 211 2.59 20.26 -9.36
C HIS A 211 1.28 20.95 -9.80
N GLY A 212 0.80 21.88 -8.97
CA GLY A 212 -0.39 22.68 -9.24
C GLY A 212 -0.10 24.17 -9.15
N TYR A 213 -0.88 24.95 -9.90
CA TYR A 213 -0.77 26.40 -9.96
C TYR A 213 -2.17 27.01 -9.83
N VAL A 214 -2.34 27.96 -8.92
CA VAL A 214 -3.61 28.67 -8.72
C VAL A 214 -3.36 30.17 -8.80
N LYS A 215 -3.83 30.77 -9.89
CA LYS A 215 -3.90 32.22 -10.01
C LYS A 215 -4.94 32.77 -9.05
N ILE A 216 -4.54 33.33 -7.91
CA ILE A 216 -5.45 33.86 -6.87
C ILE A 216 -5.88 35.30 -7.14
N LYS A 217 -5.00 36.12 -7.73
CA LYS A 217 -5.23 37.51 -8.14
C LYS A 217 -4.64 37.77 -9.53
N PRO A 218 -4.92 38.90 -10.21
CA PRO A 218 -4.38 39.17 -11.55
C PRO A 218 -2.85 39.09 -11.67
N ASP A 219 -2.14 39.46 -10.61
CA ASP A 219 -0.68 39.56 -10.49
C ASP A 219 -0.06 38.54 -9.52
N THR A 220 -0.87 37.63 -8.96
CA THR A 220 -0.44 36.67 -7.94
C THR A 220 -0.93 35.27 -8.30
N GLU A 221 -0.01 34.33 -8.42
CA GLU A 221 -0.26 32.91 -8.67
C GLU A 221 0.60 32.08 -7.72
N LEU A 222 -0.04 31.12 -7.07
CA LEU A 222 0.60 30.24 -6.10
C LEU A 222 0.86 28.88 -6.72
N HIS A 223 2.12 28.46 -6.69
CA HIS A 223 2.55 27.09 -6.92
C HIS A 223 2.38 26.26 -5.63
N PHE A 224 2.01 25.00 -5.80
CA PHE A 224 2.00 24.00 -4.75
C PHE A 224 2.34 22.63 -5.30
N VAL A 225 2.75 21.73 -4.41
CA VAL A 225 2.79 20.30 -4.70
C VAL A 225 1.71 19.57 -3.93
N GLU A 226 1.20 18.49 -4.52
CA GLU A 226 0.10 17.72 -3.99
C GLU A 226 0.38 16.22 -4.00
N MET A 227 0.02 15.55 -2.90
CA MET A 227 0.10 14.11 -2.76
C MET A 227 -1.02 13.58 -1.84
N GLY A 228 -1.53 12.40 -2.16
CA GLY A 228 -2.50 11.69 -1.32
C GLY A 228 -3.95 12.10 -1.57
N SER A 229 -4.82 11.64 -0.67
CA SER A 229 -6.27 11.82 -0.74
C SER A 229 -6.84 11.78 0.66
N GLY A 230 -7.98 12.44 0.90
CA GLY A 230 -8.63 12.49 2.23
C GLY A 230 -8.77 13.93 2.73
N PRO A 231 -8.85 14.15 4.06
CA PRO A 231 -8.88 15.49 4.63
C PRO A 231 -7.65 16.32 4.21
N VAL A 232 -7.85 17.60 3.94
CA VAL A 232 -6.79 18.48 3.42
C VAL A 232 -5.87 18.95 4.54
N ILE A 233 -4.56 18.79 4.32
CA ILE A 233 -3.50 19.44 5.10
C ILE A 233 -2.77 20.41 4.17
N CYS A 234 -2.71 21.68 4.55
CA CYS A 234 -1.96 22.72 3.86
C CYS A 234 -0.68 23.03 4.64
N LEU A 235 0.49 22.79 4.02
CA LEU A 235 1.80 23.02 4.62
C LEU A 235 2.36 24.37 4.15
N CYS A 236 2.71 25.24 5.11
CA CYS A 236 3.23 26.59 4.89
C CYS A 236 4.67 26.69 5.42
N HIS A 237 5.65 26.86 4.54
CA HIS A 237 7.07 26.96 4.92
C HIS A 237 7.45 28.37 5.45
N GLY A 238 8.65 28.48 6.05
CA GLY A 238 9.20 29.73 6.59
C GLY A 238 10.16 30.46 5.64
N PHE A 239 11.01 31.30 6.21
CA PHE A 239 12.01 32.10 5.51
C PHE A 239 13.46 31.64 5.81
N PRO A 240 14.36 31.56 4.80
CA PRO A 240 14.11 31.43 3.38
C PRO A 240 14.03 29.94 2.98
N GLU A 241 12.82 29.46 2.65
CA GLU A 241 12.58 28.04 2.41
C GLU A 241 11.80 27.75 1.10
N SER A 242 11.32 26.51 0.95
CA SER A 242 10.52 26.04 -0.18
C SER A 242 9.50 25.00 0.29
N TRP A 243 8.50 24.68 -0.55
CA TRP A 243 7.68 23.49 -0.37
C TRP A 243 8.54 22.23 -0.11
N PHE A 244 9.75 22.17 -0.69
CA PHE A 244 10.68 21.05 -0.54
C PHE A 244 11.25 20.88 0.88
N SER A 245 11.09 21.87 1.76
CA SER A 245 11.35 21.71 3.20
C SER A 245 10.47 20.62 3.82
N TRP A 246 9.27 20.41 3.27
CA TRP A 246 8.32 19.39 3.72
C TRP A 246 8.49 18.01 3.07
N ARG A 247 9.59 17.77 2.34
CA ARG A 247 9.79 16.55 1.54
C ARG A 247 9.64 15.24 2.32
N PHE A 248 9.90 15.25 3.62
CA PHE A 248 9.72 14.07 4.50
C PHE A 248 8.29 13.94 5.03
N GLN A 249 7.57 15.06 5.20
CA GLN A 249 6.21 15.09 5.73
C GLN A 249 5.17 14.79 4.66
N ILE A 250 5.38 15.29 3.43
CA ILE A 250 4.44 15.08 2.31
C ILE A 250 4.07 13.59 2.13
N PRO A 251 5.03 12.67 1.91
CA PRO A 251 4.69 11.26 1.74
C PRO A 251 4.19 10.62 3.03
N ALA A 252 4.72 11.00 4.20
CA ALA A 252 4.28 10.42 5.48
C ALA A 252 2.81 10.76 5.79
N LEU A 253 2.39 12.00 5.55
CA LEU A 253 1.00 12.44 5.74
C LEU A 253 0.07 11.88 4.66
N ALA A 254 0.52 11.80 3.40
CA ALA A 254 -0.25 11.18 2.34
C ALA A 254 -0.50 9.67 2.61
N ASP A 255 0.55 8.95 3.03
CA ASP A 255 0.48 7.54 3.42
C ASP A 255 -0.36 7.34 4.70
N ALA A 256 -0.57 8.39 5.51
CA ALA A 256 -1.50 8.40 6.64
C ALA A 256 -2.96 8.71 6.24
N GLY A 257 -3.26 8.89 4.95
CA GLY A 257 -4.62 9.09 4.44
C GLY A 257 -5.08 10.55 4.37
N PHE A 258 -4.13 11.50 4.26
CA PHE A 258 -4.44 12.92 4.05
C PHE A 258 -4.16 13.34 2.60
N ARG A 259 -4.89 14.38 2.16
CA ARG A 259 -4.57 15.12 0.94
C ARG A 259 -3.64 16.26 1.33
N VAL A 260 -2.35 16.11 1.03
CA VAL A 260 -1.32 17.09 1.40
C VAL A 260 -1.15 18.09 0.27
N ILE A 261 -1.25 19.37 0.58
CA ILE A 261 -0.92 20.51 -0.28
C ILE A 261 0.25 21.23 0.37
N ALA A 262 1.46 21.10 -0.19
CA ALA A 262 2.61 21.88 0.28
C ALA A 262 2.78 23.11 -0.61
N LEU A 263 2.50 24.28 -0.04
CA LEU A 263 2.56 25.54 -0.77
C LEU A 263 4.01 25.96 -0.98
N GLN A 264 4.28 26.50 -2.15
CA GLN A 264 5.35 27.47 -2.31
C GLN A 264 4.75 28.83 -1.93
N MET A 265 5.15 29.39 -0.78
CA MET A 265 4.55 30.62 -0.27
C MET A 265 4.78 31.79 -1.24
N LYS A 266 3.89 32.79 -1.23
CA LYS A 266 3.97 33.96 -2.12
C LYS A 266 5.35 34.63 -2.04
N GLY A 267 5.96 34.90 -3.19
CA GLY A 267 7.29 35.54 -3.28
C GLY A 267 8.47 34.57 -3.31
N TYR A 268 8.21 33.25 -3.38
CA TYR A 268 9.24 32.23 -3.41
C TYR A 268 9.05 31.28 -4.60
N GLY A 269 10.15 30.72 -5.11
CA GLY A 269 10.13 29.69 -6.15
C GLY A 269 9.28 30.07 -7.35
N ASP A 270 8.37 29.17 -7.74
CA ASP A 270 7.45 29.38 -8.86
C ASP A 270 6.18 30.17 -8.48
N SER A 271 6.03 30.58 -7.21
CA SER A 271 4.93 31.44 -6.76
C SER A 271 5.28 32.91 -6.99
N VAL A 272 4.49 33.57 -7.84
CA VAL A 272 4.67 34.99 -8.17
C VAL A 272 3.80 35.87 -7.28
N GLY A 273 4.32 37.04 -6.93
CA GLY A 273 3.60 38.07 -6.20
C GLY A 273 4.14 39.47 -6.54
N PRO A 274 3.40 40.54 -6.18
CA PRO A 274 3.81 41.91 -6.46
C PRO A 274 5.10 42.29 -5.71
N PRO A 275 5.86 43.30 -6.16
CA PRO A 275 7.08 43.75 -5.49
C PRO A 275 6.81 44.56 -4.20
N ASP A 276 5.57 45.02 -4.00
CA ASP A 276 5.19 45.91 -2.90
C ASP A 276 5.22 45.17 -1.55
N THR A 277 5.90 45.76 -0.55
CA THR A 277 6.10 45.15 0.76
C THR A 277 4.80 44.89 1.52
N GLU A 278 3.83 45.78 1.36
CA GLU A 278 2.51 45.74 2.00
C GLU A 278 1.71 44.50 1.59
N ALA A 279 1.97 43.98 0.38
CA ALA A 279 1.37 42.76 -0.10
C ALA A 279 1.78 41.53 0.73
N TYR A 280 2.91 41.57 1.46
CA TYR A 280 3.41 40.47 2.26
C TYR A 280 3.08 40.60 3.75
N SER A 281 2.18 41.53 4.10
CA SER A 281 1.60 41.57 5.45
C SER A 281 0.83 40.27 5.76
N GLN A 282 0.81 39.87 7.03
CA GLN A 282 0.10 38.66 7.46
C GLN A 282 -1.39 38.67 7.10
N GLU A 283 -2.02 39.84 7.14
CA GLU A 283 -3.41 40.00 6.73
C GLU A 283 -3.61 39.65 5.24
N GLU A 284 -2.75 40.16 4.36
CA GLU A 284 -2.85 39.89 2.92
C GLU A 284 -2.48 38.44 2.59
N ILE A 285 -1.49 37.86 3.26
CA ILE A 285 -1.16 36.43 3.12
C ILE A 285 -2.35 35.55 3.53
N CYS A 286 -2.99 35.81 4.66
CA CYS A 286 -4.16 35.06 5.10
C CYS A 286 -5.33 35.17 4.11
N LYS A 287 -5.62 36.37 3.58
CA LYS A 287 -6.66 36.56 2.54
C LYS A 287 -6.33 35.78 1.27
N ASP A 288 -5.07 35.79 0.86
CA ASP A 288 -4.60 35.05 -0.31
C ASP A 288 -4.80 33.53 -0.15
N LEU A 289 -4.53 32.99 1.04
CA LEU A 289 -4.76 31.58 1.34
C LEU A 289 -6.26 31.23 1.36
N VAL A 290 -7.14 32.13 1.82
CA VAL A 290 -8.59 31.93 1.71
C VAL A 290 -9.02 31.86 0.25
N ILE A 291 -8.57 32.79 -0.59
CA ILE A 291 -8.87 32.80 -2.03
C ILE A 291 -8.33 31.53 -2.71
N PHE A 292 -7.15 31.07 -2.31
CA PHE A 292 -6.56 29.82 -2.79
C PHE A 292 -7.50 28.63 -2.51
N LEU A 293 -7.98 28.48 -1.28
CA LEU A 293 -8.90 27.42 -0.90
C LEU A 293 -10.23 27.50 -1.67
N ASP A 294 -10.80 28.71 -1.81
CA ASP A 294 -12.03 28.94 -2.56
C ASP A 294 -11.89 28.49 -4.02
N LYS A 295 -10.79 28.86 -4.70
CA LYS A 295 -10.52 28.46 -6.09
C LYS A 295 -10.29 26.97 -6.24
N MET A 296 -9.71 26.33 -5.22
CA MET A 296 -9.52 24.89 -5.16
C MET A 296 -10.80 24.13 -4.74
N SER A 297 -11.90 24.84 -4.45
CA SER A 297 -13.15 24.29 -3.91
C SER A 297 -12.92 23.49 -2.62
N ILE A 298 -12.00 23.95 -1.78
CA ILE A 298 -11.67 23.35 -0.49
C ILE A 298 -12.36 24.16 0.60
N VAL A 299 -13.36 23.56 1.25
CA VAL A 299 -14.16 24.24 2.28
C VAL A 299 -13.34 24.44 3.58
N GLN A 300 -12.51 23.47 3.93
CA GLN A 300 -11.66 23.51 5.13
C GLN A 300 -10.35 22.77 4.89
N ALA A 301 -9.29 23.26 5.52
CA ALA A 301 -7.98 22.60 5.57
C ALA A 301 -7.38 22.75 6.96
N THR A 302 -6.61 21.75 7.37
CA THR A 302 -5.70 21.89 8.51
C THR A 302 -4.45 22.60 8.02
N PHE A 303 -4.10 23.75 8.61
CA PHE A 303 -2.86 24.44 8.30
C PHE A 303 -1.75 24.01 9.25
N ILE A 304 -0.58 23.68 8.70
CA ILE A 304 0.64 23.42 9.46
C ILE A 304 1.71 24.37 8.95
N GLY A 305 2.17 25.24 9.84
CA GLY A 305 3.17 26.26 9.54
C GLY A 305 4.51 25.97 10.20
N HIS A 306 5.58 26.44 9.57
CA HIS A 306 6.91 26.51 10.16
C HIS A 306 7.46 27.94 10.01
N ASP A 307 8.07 28.48 11.09
CA ASP A 307 8.64 29.82 11.11
C ASP A 307 7.61 30.89 10.66
N TRP A 308 7.83 31.69 9.61
CA TRP A 308 6.85 32.68 9.12
C TRP A 308 5.52 32.07 8.69
N GLY A 309 5.50 30.80 8.32
CA GLY A 309 4.29 30.09 7.94
C GLY A 309 3.41 29.68 9.12
N GLY A 310 3.93 29.70 10.36
CA GLY A 310 3.22 29.34 11.59
C GLY A 310 2.64 30.56 12.32
#